data_AF-A0A6P5FWF8-F1
#
_entry.id   AF-A0A6P5FWF8-F1
#
_cell.length_a   1.000
_cell.length_b   1.000
_cell.length_c   1.000
_cell.angle_alpha   90.00
_cell.angle_beta   90.00
_cell.angle_gamma   90.00
#
_symmetry.space_group_name_H-M   'P 1'
#
loop_
_entity.id
_entity.type
_entity.pdbx_description
1 polymer ?
#
loop_
_entity_poly.entity_id
_entity_poly.type
_entity_poly.pdbx_seq_one_letter_code
_entity_poly.pdbx_strand_id
1 'polypeptide(L)'
;MVKFTSFLQAFSKVIRSWASKKFMTGCVILFPIAMTFYITWWFFRFVDGFFSPIYTHLGINVFGLGFITSIIFIFMVGVFMSSWLGASVLGLGEWFIKKMPLVRHIYSASKQISAAISPDQSSRAFKEVIILRHPRIGEYAIGFITSTVILRSSAGDEELSCVYVPTNHLYLGDIFLMSKNDVIRPNLSVREAIEIVLSGGMSIPQIISTVEGITVLDDNVRIGKSP
;
A
#
# COMPACT_ATOMS: atom_id res chain seq x y z
N MET A 1 41.62 -40.01 22.62
CA MET A 1 40.16 -40.23 22.63
C MET A 1 39.35 -38.95 22.91
N VAL A 2 39.70 -38.14 23.92
CA VAL A 2 38.92 -36.95 24.36
C VAL A 2 38.83 -35.80 23.33
N LYS A 3 39.87 -35.57 22.51
CA LYS A 3 39.83 -34.52 21.48
C LYS A 3 38.82 -34.81 20.35
N PHE A 4 38.60 -36.08 20.02
CA PHE A 4 37.70 -36.50 18.94
C PHE A 4 36.23 -36.28 19.29
N THR A 5 35.83 -36.56 20.54
CA THR A 5 34.45 -36.32 21.02
C THR A 5 34.12 -34.83 21.12
N SER A 6 35.07 -33.98 21.50
CA SER A 6 34.87 -32.51 21.53
C SER A 6 34.66 -31.91 20.13
N PHE A 7 35.36 -32.44 19.12
CA PHE A 7 35.23 -32.03 17.72
C PHE A 7 33.84 -32.40 17.15
N LEU A 8 33.36 -33.61 17.42
CA LEU A 8 32.03 -34.05 17.00
C LEU A 8 30.89 -33.24 17.66
N GLN A 9 31.05 -32.87 18.93
CA GLN A 9 30.09 -32.00 19.62
C GLN A 9 30.07 -30.56 19.06
N ALA A 10 31.23 -30.00 18.73
CA ALA A 10 31.30 -28.69 18.08
C ALA A 10 30.68 -28.73 16.67
N PHE A 11 30.99 -29.76 15.88
CA PHE A 11 30.49 -29.94 14.52
C PHE A 11 28.96 -30.11 14.49
N SER A 12 28.40 -30.92 15.38
CA SER A 12 26.94 -31.09 15.51
C SER A 12 26.21 -29.81 15.94
N LYS A 13 26.80 -28.99 16.83
CA LYS A 13 26.24 -27.67 17.17
C LYS A 13 26.23 -26.72 15.98
N VAL A 14 27.31 -26.71 15.19
CA VAL A 14 27.42 -25.88 13.97
C VAL A 14 26.41 -26.33 12.91
N ILE A 15 26.30 -27.63 12.66
CA ILE A 15 25.31 -28.19 11.71
C ILE A 15 23.88 -27.89 12.18
N ARG A 16 23.57 -28.09 13.46
CA ARG A 16 22.23 -27.80 14.00
C ARG A 16 21.88 -26.31 13.89
N SER A 17 22.85 -25.43 14.19
CA SER A 17 22.67 -23.98 14.02
C SER A 17 22.48 -23.61 12.56
N TRP A 18 23.26 -24.17 11.65
CA TRP A 18 23.12 -23.93 10.21
C TRP A 18 21.80 -24.45 9.65
N ALA A 19 21.41 -25.68 9.98
CA ALA A 19 20.16 -26.29 9.57
C ALA A 19 18.94 -25.53 10.11
N SER A 20 18.96 -25.13 11.39
CA SER A 20 17.89 -24.33 11.99
C SER A 20 17.74 -22.95 11.35
N LYS A 21 18.85 -22.27 11.02
CA LYS A 21 18.83 -21.00 10.29
C LYS A 21 18.20 -21.16 8.90
N LYS A 22 18.60 -22.19 8.15
CA LYS A 22 18.04 -22.46 6.81
C LYS A 22 16.57 -22.85 6.86
N PHE A 23 16.16 -23.65 7.85
CA PHE A 23 14.76 -23.98 8.09
C PHE A 23 13.94 -22.74 8.44
N MET A 24 14.41 -21.88 9.36
CA MET A 24 13.75 -20.61 9.67
C MET A 24 13.62 -19.71 8.45
N THR A 25 14.67 -19.56 7.65
CA THR A 25 14.59 -18.80 6.39
C THR A 25 13.55 -19.39 5.45
N GLY A 26 13.51 -20.72 5.29
CA GLY A 26 12.47 -21.41 4.51
C GLY A 26 11.06 -21.13 5.03
N CYS A 27 10.85 -21.20 6.35
CA CYS A 27 9.57 -20.87 6.97
C CYS A 27 9.19 -19.42 6.74
N VAL A 28 10.11 -18.46 6.90
CA VAL A 28 9.83 -17.03 6.70
C VAL A 28 9.46 -16.72 5.25
N ILE A 29 10.09 -17.40 4.28
CA ILE A 29 9.77 -17.25 2.86
C ILE A 29 8.42 -17.91 2.52
N LEU A 30 8.14 -19.09 3.07
CA LEU A 30 6.91 -19.82 2.81
C LEU A 30 5.70 -19.25 3.56
N PHE A 31 5.92 -18.60 4.71
CA PHE A 31 4.87 -18.04 5.55
C PHE A 31 3.90 -17.12 4.79
N PRO A 32 4.35 -16.08 4.06
CA PRO A 32 3.45 -15.21 3.31
C PRO A 32 2.66 -15.98 2.23
N ILE A 33 3.26 -16.96 1.56
CA ILE A 33 2.60 -17.76 0.52
C ILE A 33 1.53 -18.69 1.14
N ALA A 34 1.88 -19.36 2.23
CA ALA A 34 0.94 -20.22 2.95
C ALA A 34 -0.22 -19.41 3.54
N MET A 35 0.08 -18.21 4.07
CA MET A 35 -0.91 -17.31 4.63
C MET A 35 -1.89 -16.80 3.56
N THR A 36 -1.40 -16.39 2.38
CA THR A 36 -2.28 -15.96 1.29
C THR A 36 -3.17 -17.09 0.79
N PHE A 37 -2.62 -18.30 0.63
CA PHE A 37 -3.41 -19.47 0.25
C PHE A 37 -4.46 -19.82 1.30
N TYR A 38 -4.08 -19.80 2.59
CA TYR A 38 -4.99 -20.08 3.70
C TYR A 38 -6.16 -19.08 3.75
N ILE A 39 -5.86 -17.78 3.68
CA ILE A 39 -6.89 -16.72 3.72
C ILE A 39 -7.82 -16.84 2.51
N THR A 40 -7.27 -17.07 1.31
CA THR A 40 -8.06 -17.22 0.08
C THR A 40 -8.97 -18.44 0.16
N TRP A 41 -8.44 -19.59 0.60
CA TRP A 41 -9.22 -20.81 0.79
C TRP A 41 -10.31 -20.65 1.85
N TRP A 42 -9.98 -20.02 2.98
CA TRP A 42 -10.92 -19.73 4.05
C TRP A 42 -12.07 -18.84 3.54
N PHE A 43 -11.76 -17.80 2.77
CA PHE A 43 -12.75 -16.88 2.20
C PHE A 43 -13.72 -17.60 1.25
N PHE A 44 -13.22 -18.42 0.32
CA PHE A 44 -14.11 -19.19 -0.56
C PHE A 44 -15.01 -20.14 0.21
N ARG A 45 -14.48 -20.84 1.22
CA ARG A 45 -15.28 -21.73 2.07
C ARG A 45 -16.34 -20.97 2.88
N PHE A 46 -16.03 -19.75 3.31
CA PHE A 46 -16.98 -18.88 3.99
C PHE A 46 -18.14 -18.48 3.07
N VAL A 47 -17.82 -18.00 1.86
CA VAL A 47 -18.83 -17.62 0.86
C VAL A 47 -19.65 -18.83 0.42
N ASP A 48 -19.00 -19.95 0.09
CA ASP A 48 -19.67 -21.20 -0.26
C ASP A 48 -20.61 -21.67 0.85
N GLY A 49 -20.20 -21.57 2.11
CA GLY A 49 -21.03 -21.92 3.25
C GLY A 49 -22.26 -21.01 3.38
N PHE A 50 -22.10 -19.70 3.18
CA PHE A 50 -23.20 -18.74 3.24
C PHE A 50 -24.24 -18.96 2.14
N PHE A 51 -23.80 -19.30 0.92
CA PHE A 51 -24.66 -19.53 -0.23
C PHE A 51 -25.02 -21.00 -0.50
N SER A 52 -24.48 -21.95 0.28
CA SER A 52 -24.77 -23.39 0.18
C SER A 52 -26.28 -23.73 0.15
N PRO A 53 -27.15 -23.08 0.96
CA PRO A 53 -28.59 -23.33 0.90
C PRO A 53 -29.18 -22.98 -0.47
N ILE A 54 -28.68 -21.91 -1.10
CA ILE A 54 -29.16 -21.45 -2.41
C ILE A 54 -28.70 -22.43 -3.49
N TYR A 55 -27.44 -22.89 -3.46
CA TYR A 55 -26.92 -23.85 -4.45
C TYR A 55 -27.63 -25.20 -4.41
N THR A 56 -27.95 -25.67 -3.21
CA THR A 56 -28.67 -26.95 -3.02
C THR A 56 -30.10 -26.87 -3.53
N HIS A 57 -30.78 -25.74 -3.38
CA HIS A 57 -32.10 -25.51 -3.98
C HIS A 57 -32.07 -25.38 -5.51
N LEU A 58 -30.99 -24.84 -6.07
CA LEU A 58 -30.79 -24.68 -7.52
C LEU A 58 -30.20 -25.93 -8.21
N GLY A 59 -29.74 -26.93 -7.45
CA GLY A 59 -29.16 -28.17 -7.99
C GLY A 59 -27.79 -27.99 -8.66
N ILE A 60 -27.09 -26.88 -8.40
CA ILE A 60 -25.83 -26.54 -9.08
C ILE A 60 -24.65 -26.95 -8.18
N ASN A 61 -23.85 -27.92 -8.63
CA ASN A 61 -22.63 -28.33 -7.95
C ASN A 61 -21.46 -28.34 -8.93
N VAL A 62 -20.97 -27.14 -9.25
CA VAL A 62 -19.88 -26.93 -10.21
C VAL A 62 -18.62 -26.49 -9.46
N PHE A 63 -17.50 -27.13 -9.77
CA PHE A 63 -16.20 -26.74 -9.25
C PHE A 63 -15.86 -25.30 -9.70
N GLY A 64 -15.63 -24.40 -8.74
CA GLY A 64 -15.37 -22.97 -9.01
C GLY A 64 -16.58 -22.04 -8.86
N LEU A 65 -17.78 -22.55 -8.52
CA LEU A 65 -18.97 -21.73 -8.29
C LEU A 65 -18.75 -20.71 -7.14
N GLY A 66 -18.00 -21.12 -6.10
CA GLY A 66 -17.62 -20.25 -4.98
C GLY A 66 -16.81 -19.03 -5.39
N PHE A 67 -15.97 -19.15 -6.42
CA PHE A 67 -15.19 -18.03 -6.92
C PHE A 67 -16.08 -16.99 -7.62
N ILE A 68 -16.94 -17.44 -8.52
CA ILE A 68 -17.86 -16.55 -9.27
C ILE A 68 -18.83 -15.85 -8.32
N THR A 69 -19.39 -16.61 -7.39
CA THR A 69 -20.35 -16.08 -6.40
C THR A 69 -19.68 -15.14 -5.41
N SER A 70 -18.42 -15.37 -5.06
CA SER A 70 -17.61 -14.41 -4.29
C SER A 70 -17.45 -13.07 -5.01
N ILE A 71 -17.17 -13.08 -6.32
CA ILE A 71 -17.05 -11.85 -7.11
C ILE A 71 -18.39 -11.09 -7.11
N ILE A 72 -19.49 -11.78 -7.39
CA ILE A 72 -20.83 -11.20 -7.40
C ILE A 72 -21.19 -10.66 -6.01
N PHE A 73 -20.86 -11.40 -4.95
CA PHE A 73 -21.11 -11.00 -3.57
C PHE A 73 -20.33 -9.73 -3.20
N ILE A 74 -19.02 -9.67 -3.50
CA ILE A 74 -18.19 -8.49 -3.25
C ILE A 74 -18.77 -7.28 -4.00
N PHE A 75 -19.18 -7.46 -5.25
CA PHE A 75 -19.80 -6.40 -6.03
C PHE A 75 -21.12 -5.91 -5.40
N MET A 76 -22.02 -6.82 -5.01
CA MET A 76 -23.27 -6.48 -4.33
C MET A 76 -23.05 -5.76 -3.01
N VAL A 77 -22.09 -6.22 -2.20
CA VAL A 77 -21.71 -5.54 -0.96
C VAL A 77 -21.21 -4.13 -1.26
N GLY A 78 -20.38 -3.95 -2.30
CA GLY A 78 -19.92 -2.62 -2.72
C GLY A 78 -21.07 -1.68 -3.11
N VAL A 79 -22.02 -2.16 -3.91
CA VAL A 79 -23.23 -1.39 -4.29
C VAL A 79 -24.07 -1.06 -3.05
N PHE A 80 -24.30 -2.05 -2.17
CA PHE A 80 -25.06 -1.87 -0.95
C PHE A 80 -24.41 -0.83 -0.02
N MET A 81 -23.10 -0.93 0.20
CA MET A 81 -22.35 -0.01 1.05
C MET A 81 -22.28 1.41 0.48
N SER A 82 -22.43 1.59 -0.83
CA SER A 82 -22.51 2.90 -1.48
C SER A 82 -23.88 3.57 -1.32
N SER A 83 -24.90 2.85 -0.84
CA SER A 83 -26.23 3.41 -0.56
C SER A 83 -26.31 4.10 0.80
N TRP A 84 -27.31 4.96 0.99
CA TRP A 84 -27.55 5.63 2.28
C TRP A 84 -27.75 4.64 3.45
N LEU A 85 -28.41 3.51 3.19
CA LEU A 85 -28.62 2.48 4.19
C LEU A 85 -27.30 1.78 4.55
N GLY A 86 -26.49 1.43 3.56
CA GLY A 86 -25.17 0.84 3.77
C GLY A 86 -24.24 1.78 4.55
N ALA A 87 -24.19 3.05 4.18
CA ALA A 87 -23.43 4.07 4.91
C ALA A 87 -23.86 4.19 6.37
N SER A 88 -25.17 4.12 6.64
CA SER A 88 -25.73 4.17 8.00
C SER A 88 -25.35 2.94 8.83
N VAL A 89 -25.43 1.74 8.24
CA VAL A 89 -25.05 0.47 8.89
C VAL A 89 -23.54 0.44 9.19
N LEU A 90 -22.70 0.87 8.24
CA LEU A 90 -21.26 1.00 8.46
C LEU A 90 -20.94 1.96 9.59
N GLY A 91 -21.59 3.13 9.63
CA GLY A 91 -21.42 4.12 10.70
C GLY A 91 -21.74 3.54 12.08
N LEU A 92 -22.81 2.76 12.20
CA LEU A 92 -23.19 2.10 13.45
C LEU A 92 -22.18 1.01 13.86
N GLY A 93 -21.71 0.20 12.91
CA GLY A 93 -20.68 -0.81 13.15
C GLY A 93 -19.35 -0.19 13.61
N GLU A 94 -18.94 0.90 12.98
CA GLU A 94 -17.76 1.66 13.37
C GLU A 94 -17.87 2.23 14.78
N TRP A 95 -19.04 2.74 15.15
CA TRP A 95 -19.29 3.22 16.49
C TRP A 95 -19.11 2.10 17.54
N PHE A 96 -19.58 0.88 17.24
CA PHE A 96 -19.39 -0.27 18.11
C PHE A 96 -17.92 -0.66 18.24
N ILE A 97 -17.20 -0.76 17.10
CA ILE A 97 -15.77 -1.11 17.08
C ILE A 97 -14.93 -0.09 17.86
N LYS A 98 -15.24 1.20 17.75
CA LYS A 98 -14.52 2.27 18.46
C LYS A 98 -14.62 2.18 19.98
N LYS A 99 -15.65 1.52 20.53
CA LYS A 99 -15.78 1.25 21.97
C LYS A 99 -14.86 0.14 22.48
N MET A 100 -14.30 -0.69 21.60
CA MET A 100 -13.42 -1.78 21.99
C MET A 100 -11.96 -1.32 22.02
N PRO A 101 -11.28 -1.30 23.19
CA PRO A 101 -10.00 -0.61 23.37
C PRO A 101 -8.85 -1.19 22.54
N LEU A 102 -8.90 -2.47 22.13
CA LEU A 102 -7.88 -3.10 21.28
C LEU A 102 -8.29 -3.12 19.79
N VAL A 103 -9.53 -3.51 19.50
CA VAL A 103 -10.03 -3.69 18.13
C VAL A 103 -10.06 -2.35 17.37
N ARG A 104 -10.33 -1.24 18.07
CA ARG A 104 -10.34 0.10 17.47
C ARG A 104 -9.00 0.44 16.79
N HIS A 105 -7.87 0.05 17.37
CA HIS A 105 -6.56 0.42 16.84
C HIS A 105 -6.28 -0.34 15.53
N ILE A 106 -6.60 -1.64 15.49
CA ILE A 106 -6.43 -2.48 14.31
C ILE A 106 -7.37 -2.03 13.18
N TYR A 107 -8.65 -1.78 13.51
CA TYR A 107 -9.63 -1.31 12.54
C TYR A 107 -9.26 0.06 11.97
N SER A 108 -8.85 1.01 12.82
CA SER A 108 -8.40 2.33 12.37
C SER A 108 -7.18 2.26 11.46
N ALA A 109 -6.18 1.43 11.78
CA ALA A 109 -5.01 1.26 10.92
C ALA A 109 -5.38 0.65 9.56
N SER A 110 -6.25 -0.36 9.54
CA SER A 110 -6.74 -0.96 8.30
C SER A 110 -7.53 0.03 7.45
N LYS A 111 -8.45 0.78 8.06
CA LYS A 111 -9.26 1.79 7.37
C LYS A 111 -8.40 2.91 6.77
N GLN A 112 -7.35 3.32 7.47
CA GLN A 112 -6.36 4.30 6.99
C GLN A 112 -5.67 3.83 5.70
N ILE A 113 -5.23 2.57 5.65
CA ILE A 113 -4.61 2.01 4.44
C ILE A 113 -5.64 1.91 3.30
N SER A 114 -6.85 1.44 3.58
CA SER A 114 -7.92 1.35 2.58
C SER A 114 -8.33 2.72 2.01
N ALA A 115 -8.40 3.74 2.85
CA ALA A 115 -8.72 5.12 2.46
C ALA A 115 -7.64 5.71 1.54
N ALA A 116 -6.36 5.43 1.82
CA ALA A 116 -5.24 5.86 0.98
C ALA A 116 -5.27 5.26 -0.44
N ILE A 117 -5.76 4.03 -0.58
CA ILE A 117 -5.80 3.29 -1.85
C ILE A 117 -7.13 3.53 -2.60
N SER A 118 -8.16 4.04 -1.93
CA SER A 118 -9.48 4.25 -2.53
C SER A 118 -9.40 5.21 -3.73
N PRO A 119 -9.90 4.84 -4.92
CA PRO A 119 -9.84 5.68 -6.12
C PRO A 119 -10.47 7.06 -5.91
N ASP A 120 -11.55 7.15 -5.14
CA ASP A 120 -12.32 8.38 -4.94
C ASP A 120 -11.65 9.37 -3.98
N GLN A 121 -10.85 8.86 -3.01
CA GLN A 121 -10.03 9.69 -2.11
C GLN A 121 -8.65 9.98 -2.69
N SER A 122 -7.99 9.02 -3.32
CA SER A 122 -6.68 9.23 -3.97
C SER A 122 -6.78 10.18 -5.17
N SER A 123 -7.84 10.09 -5.99
CA SER A 123 -8.07 11.01 -7.12
C SER A 123 -8.35 12.46 -6.69
N ARG A 124 -8.72 12.72 -5.42
CA ARG A 124 -9.02 14.06 -4.91
C ARG A 124 -8.05 14.59 -3.86
N ALA A 125 -7.43 13.72 -3.05
CA ALA A 125 -6.58 14.10 -1.94
C ALA A 125 -5.08 14.06 -2.27
N PHE A 126 -4.61 13.19 -3.17
CA PHE A 126 -3.20 13.09 -3.57
C PHE A 126 -3.10 13.00 -5.10
N LYS A 127 -3.07 14.16 -5.75
CA LYS A 127 -3.11 14.27 -7.21
C LYS A 127 -1.81 13.81 -7.86
N GLU A 128 -0.68 14.09 -7.22
CA GLU A 128 0.64 13.90 -7.80
C GLU A 128 1.69 13.69 -6.69
N VAL A 129 2.70 12.86 -6.95
CA VAL A 129 3.87 12.69 -6.09
C VAL A 129 4.92 13.71 -6.49
N ILE A 130 5.59 14.30 -5.51
CA ILE A 130 6.73 15.18 -5.73
C ILE A 130 7.87 14.83 -4.79
N ILE A 131 9.06 15.30 -5.16
CA ILE A 131 10.22 15.40 -4.28
C ILE A 131 10.48 16.89 -4.05
N LEU A 132 10.53 17.31 -2.80
CA LEU A 132 10.90 18.67 -2.42
C LEU A 132 12.26 18.69 -1.73
N ARG A 133 12.93 19.85 -1.79
CA ARG A 133 14.13 20.10 -0.97
C ARG A 133 13.68 20.39 0.46
N HIS A 134 14.12 19.58 1.42
CA HIS A 134 13.85 19.80 2.83
C HIS A 134 14.77 20.93 3.36
N PRO A 135 14.43 21.64 4.46
CA PRO A 135 15.17 22.84 4.90
C PRO A 135 16.69 22.68 5.05
N ARG A 136 17.18 21.46 5.23
CA ARG A 136 18.62 21.18 5.24
C ARG A 136 19.14 20.98 3.82
N ILE A 137 20.23 21.68 3.49
CA ILE A 137 20.93 21.53 2.21
C ILE A 137 21.31 20.06 1.99
N GLY A 138 20.90 19.51 0.86
CA GLY A 138 21.15 18.12 0.47
C GLY A 138 20.11 17.11 0.96
N GLU A 139 19.08 17.55 1.69
CA GLU A 139 17.98 16.70 2.14
C GLU A 139 16.78 16.84 1.20
N TYR A 140 16.14 15.71 0.91
CA TYR A 140 14.97 15.63 0.03
C TYR A 140 13.86 14.88 0.75
N ALA A 141 12.63 15.32 0.56
CA ALA A 141 11.45 14.67 1.13
C ALA A 141 10.46 14.30 0.02
N ILE A 142 9.81 13.15 0.18
CA ILE A 142 8.68 12.75 -0.67
C ILE A 142 7.44 13.49 -0.15
N GLY A 143 6.76 14.18 -1.05
CA GLY A 143 5.52 14.89 -0.77
C GLY A 143 4.45 14.54 -1.79
N PHE A 144 3.23 14.94 -1.48
CA PHE A 144 2.06 14.73 -2.33
C PHE A 144 1.39 16.08 -2.58
N ILE A 145 1.16 16.43 -3.84
CA ILE A 145 0.33 17.58 -4.19
C ILE A 145 -1.12 17.19 -3.92
N THR A 146 -1.74 17.91 -3.01
CA THR A 146 -3.13 17.67 -2.59
C THR A 146 -4.09 18.59 -3.33
N SER A 147 -3.73 19.87 -3.45
CA SER A 147 -4.52 20.90 -4.11
C SER A 147 -3.63 22.02 -4.62
N THR A 148 -4.24 22.97 -5.34
CA THR A 148 -3.58 24.18 -5.81
C THR A 148 -4.40 25.36 -5.30
N VAL A 149 -3.74 26.35 -4.73
CA VAL A 149 -4.35 27.52 -4.10
C VAL A 149 -3.78 28.79 -4.72
N ILE A 150 -4.59 29.84 -4.83
CA ILE A 150 -4.14 31.16 -5.28
C ILE A 150 -3.99 32.03 -4.04
N LEU A 151 -2.76 32.40 -3.72
CA LEU A 151 -2.45 33.36 -2.66
C LEU A 151 -2.57 34.76 -3.23
N ARG A 152 -3.61 35.48 -2.83
CA ARG A 152 -3.79 36.88 -3.21
C ARG A 152 -2.97 37.78 -2.30
N SER A 153 -2.06 38.54 -2.87
CA SER A 153 -1.27 39.55 -2.17
C SER A 153 -1.42 40.91 -2.84
N SER A 154 -1.14 41.98 -2.10
CA SER A 154 -1.09 43.35 -2.65
C SER A 154 -0.08 43.50 -3.80
N ALA A 155 0.89 42.58 -3.89
CA ALA A 155 1.91 42.52 -4.94
C ALA A 155 1.52 41.66 -6.16
N GLY A 156 0.37 40.96 -6.12
CA GLY A 156 -0.09 40.06 -7.17
C GLY A 156 -0.68 38.75 -6.62
N ASP A 157 -1.36 38.01 -7.50
CA ASP A 157 -1.88 36.68 -7.23
C ASP A 157 -0.79 35.64 -7.56
N GLU A 158 -0.45 34.78 -6.60
CA GLU A 158 0.53 33.71 -6.75
C GLU A 158 -0.15 32.33 -6.67
N GLU A 159 0.05 31.48 -7.68
CA GLU A 159 -0.47 30.12 -7.68
C GLU A 159 0.50 29.18 -6.96
N LEU A 160 0.08 28.66 -5.80
CA LEU A 160 0.86 27.78 -4.95
C LEU A 160 0.26 26.37 -4.93
N SER A 161 1.14 25.36 -4.91
CA SER A 161 0.76 23.97 -4.73
C SER A 161 0.76 23.63 -3.24
N CYS A 162 -0.33 23.04 -2.76
CA CYS A 162 -0.44 22.53 -1.39
C CYS A 162 0.17 21.14 -1.32
N VAL A 163 1.38 21.08 -0.79
CA VAL A 163 2.21 19.89 -0.67
C VAL A 163 2.06 19.32 0.73
N TYR A 164 1.63 18.07 0.83
CA TYR A 164 1.62 17.31 2.07
C TYR A 164 2.85 16.40 2.14
N VAL A 165 3.62 16.51 3.23
CA VAL A 165 4.82 15.70 3.47
C VAL A 165 4.54 14.78 4.66
N PRO A 166 4.24 13.49 4.43
CA PRO A 166 3.99 12.58 5.52
C PRO A 166 5.28 12.25 6.29
N THR A 167 5.09 11.90 7.55
CA THR A 167 6.08 11.24 8.40
C THR A 167 6.07 9.72 8.12
N ASN A 168 6.21 8.86 9.14
CA ASN A 168 6.03 7.41 9.00
C ASN A 168 4.55 6.99 8.94
N HIS A 169 3.62 7.88 9.33
CA HIS A 169 2.19 7.64 9.28
C HIS A 169 1.58 8.55 8.22
N LEU A 170 0.83 7.97 7.28
CA LEU A 170 0.30 8.70 6.12
C LEU A 170 -0.61 9.88 6.48
N TYR A 171 -1.15 9.94 7.70
CA TYR A 171 -2.04 11.00 8.18
C TYR A 171 -1.36 12.04 9.09
N LEU A 172 -0.07 11.85 9.40
CA LEU A 172 0.72 12.77 10.20
C LEU A 172 1.84 13.31 9.32
N GLY A 173 1.92 14.62 9.20
CA GLY A 173 2.88 15.27 8.32
C GLY A 173 2.75 16.77 8.34
N ASP A 174 3.63 17.40 7.59
CA ASP A 174 3.67 18.84 7.42
C ASP A 174 2.97 19.24 6.11
N ILE A 175 2.45 20.46 6.09
CA ILE A 175 1.84 21.06 4.90
C ILE A 175 2.70 22.25 4.48
N PHE A 176 3.16 22.24 3.23
CA PHE A 176 3.91 23.33 2.62
C PHE A 176 3.12 23.92 1.45
N LEU A 177 3.16 25.23 1.31
CA LEU A 177 2.71 25.93 0.11
C LEU A 177 3.95 26.26 -0.71
N MET A 178 4.06 25.70 -1.91
CA MET A 178 5.26 25.81 -2.73
C MET A 178 4.91 26.25 -4.15
N SER A 179 5.79 27.05 -4.76
CA SER A 179 5.69 27.37 -6.18
C SER A 179 5.88 26.12 -7.03
N LYS A 180 5.22 26.05 -8.19
CA LYS A 180 5.34 24.92 -9.12
C LYS A 180 6.77 24.70 -9.62
N ASN A 181 7.64 25.72 -9.54
CA ASN A 181 9.02 25.64 -9.99
C ASN A 181 9.98 25.04 -8.96
N ASP A 182 9.56 24.95 -7.69
CA ASP A 182 10.42 24.48 -6.58
C ASP A 182 10.21 23.00 -6.24
N VAL A 183 9.43 22.28 -7.06
CA VAL A 183 9.08 20.87 -6.85
C VAL A 183 9.67 20.00 -7.96
N ILE A 184 10.21 18.84 -7.59
CA ILE A 184 10.76 17.86 -8.52
C ILE A 184 9.70 16.78 -8.74
N ARG A 185 9.34 16.48 -9.98
CA ARG A 185 8.33 15.46 -10.32
C ARG A 185 9.01 14.12 -10.65
N PRO A 186 8.99 13.13 -9.74
CA PRO A 186 9.54 11.81 -10.02
C PRO A 186 8.62 10.98 -10.92
N ASN A 187 9.18 10.00 -11.61
CA ASN A 187 8.44 8.93 -12.28
C ASN A 187 8.00 7.87 -11.26
N LEU A 188 7.19 8.28 -10.29
CA LEU A 188 6.60 7.43 -9.27
C LEU A 188 5.09 7.63 -9.24
N SER A 189 4.34 6.53 -9.21
CA SER A 189 2.91 6.59 -8.94
C SER A 189 2.65 6.96 -7.49
N VAL A 190 1.47 7.54 -7.23
CA VAL A 190 0.99 7.83 -5.87
C VAL A 190 1.01 6.58 -4.99
N ARG A 191 0.68 5.42 -5.57
CA ARG A 191 0.71 4.13 -4.87
C ARG A 191 2.11 3.75 -4.42
N GLU A 192 3.09 3.81 -5.32
CA GLU A 192 4.49 3.49 -5.00
C GLU A 192 5.03 4.42 -3.91
N ALA A 193 4.73 5.72 -3.99
CA ALA A 193 5.13 6.66 -2.95
C ALA A 193 4.50 6.37 -1.59
N ILE A 194 3.22 5.99 -1.54
CA ILE A 194 2.55 5.55 -0.30
C ILE A 194 3.24 4.29 0.26
N GLU A 195 3.59 3.32 -0.58
CA GLU A 195 4.31 2.11 -0.16
C GLU A 195 5.71 2.43 0.39
N ILE A 196 6.42 3.39 -0.19
CA ILE A 196 7.71 3.88 0.33
C ILE A 196 7.53 4.50 1.72
N VAL A 197 6.55 5.38 1.90
CA VAL A 197 6.28 6.06 3.18
C VAL A 197 5.90 5.04 4.27
N LEU A 198 4.95 4.14 3.98
CA LEU A 198 4.48 3.14 4.94
C LEU A 198 5.55 2.09 5.31
N SER A 199 6.47 1.80 4.39
CA SER A 199 7.60 0.90 4.65
C SER A 199 8.77 1.57 5.38
N GLY A 200 8.68 2.87 5.68
CA GLY A 200 9.77 3.64 6.28
C GLY A 200 10.98 3.80 5.34
N GLY A 201 10.75 3.81 4.03
CA GLY A 201 11.78 3.95 3.00
C GLY A 201 12.37 2.64 2.48
N MET A 202 11.99 1.48 3.04
CA MET A 202 12.55 0.18 2.64
C MET A 202 12.20 -0.22 1.20
N SER A 203 11.09 0.30 0.67
CA SER A 203 10.64 0.05 -0.71
C SER A 203 11.16 1.07 -1.72
N ILE A 204 12.09 1.97 -1.36
CA ILE A 204 12.58 3.00 -2.29
C ILE A 204 13.38 2.36 -3.45
N PRO A 205 13.09 2.68 -4.72
CA PRO A 205 13.86 2.16 -5.84
C PRO A 205 15.27 2.76 -5.86
N GLN A 206 16.21 2.02 -6.45
CA GLN A 206 17.62 2.45 -6.54
C GLN A 206 17.81 3.69 -7.41
N ILE A 207 16.90 3.94 -8.36
CA ILE A 207 16.95 5.07 -9.29
C ILE A 207 15.56 5.69 -9.35
N ILE A 208 15.48 6.99 -9.10
CA ILE A 208 14.28 7.81 -9.32
C ILE A 208 14.61 8.81 -10.44
N SER A 209 13.95 8.67 -11.59
CA SER A 209 14.05 9.62 -12.70
C SER A 209 12.99 10.71 -12.57
N THR A 210 13.27 11.90 -13.10
CA THR A 210 12.27 12.95 -13.24
C THR A 210 11.47 12.75 -14.52
N VAL A 211 10.20 13.15 -14.52
CA VAL A 211 9.32 13.02 -15.70
C VAL A 211 9.88 13.82 -16.90
N GLU A 212 10.48 14.99 -16.65
CA GLU A 212 11.16 15.80 -17.67
C GLU A 212 12.40 15.10 -18.28
N GLY A 213 13.05 14.21 -17.53
CA GLY A 213 14.18 13.41 -18.02
C GLY A 213 13.77 12.30 -18.99
N ILE A 214 12.51 11.85 -18.98
CA ILE A 214 12.01 10.80 -19.86
C ILE A 214 11.84 11.33 -21.29
N THR A 215 11.33 12.56 -21.44
CA THR A 215 11.21 13.23 -22.74
C THR A 215 12.58 13.44 -23.40
N VAL A 216 13.59 13.82 -22.63
CA VAL A 216 14.95 14.07 -23.16
C VAL A 216 15.68 12.78 -23.54
N LEU A 217 15.42 11.66 -22.85
CA LEU A 217 16.02 10.38 -23.22
C LEU A 217 15.36 9.75 -24.46
N ASP A 218 14.03 9.87 -24.63
CA ASP A 218 13.35 9.36 -25.82
C ASP A 218 13.74 10.15 -27.09
N ASP A 219 13.95 11.48 -26.97
CA ASP A 219 14.43 12.30 -28.09
C ASP A 219 15.88 11.97 -28.49
N ASN A 220 16.77 11.73 -27.53
CA ASN A 220 18.16 11.36 -27.83
C ASN A 220 18.31 9.95 -28.41
N VAL A 221 17.38 9.03 -28.10
CA VAL A 221 17.34 7.70 -28.72
C VAL A 221 16.83 7.76 -30.16
N ARG A 222 15.97 8.72 -30.50
CA ARG A 222 15.48 8.94 -31.87
C ARG A 222 16.50 9.62 -32.78
N ILE A 223 17.36 10.48 -32.24
CA ILE A 223 18.40 11.17 -33.03
C ILE A 223 19.60 10.26 -33.35
N GLY A 224 19.78 9.15 -32.63
CA GLY A 224 20.85 8.16 -32.85
C GLY A 224 20.60 7.13 -33.96
N LYS A 225 19.48 7.19 -34.68
CA LYS A 225 19.23 6.36 -35.86
C LYS A 225 18.98 7.24 -37.08
N SER A 226 20.04 7.45 -37.86
CA SER A 226 19.97 7.84 -39.26
C SER A 226 20.91 6.92 -40.06
N PRO A 227 20.60 6.64 -41.35
CA PRO A 227 20.93 5.40 -42.07
C PRO A 227 22.40 5.10 -42.35
#